data_AF-A0A2G9RKP0-F1
#
_entry.id   AF-A0A2G9RKP0-F1
#
_cell.length_a   1.000
_cell.length_b   1.000
_cell.length_c   1.000
_cell.angle_alpha   90.00
_cell.angle_beta   90.00
_cell.angle_gamma   90.00
#
_symmetry.space_group_name_H-M   'P 1'
#
loop_
_entity.id
_entity.type
_entity.pdbx_description
1 polymer ?
#
loop_
_entity_poly.entity_id
_entity_poly.type
_entity_poly.pdbx_seq_one_letter_code
_entity_poly.pdbx_strand_id
1 'polypeptide(L)'
;MAIETLAIAIRSNPNVHGVTCGTQVHKCGLFADDMLLFITSLPNLCKLLKELSALSGLQVNYTKSSVLNVSLKTETVSLQSAFDFKWSDSSIDYLGIKLTAKTEQLYSANFPPTYRKLEADLGNWTKGEVPWLGRIHAIKMTLLPRLLYLFRALPINLKKDHLTVF
;
A
#
# COMPACT_ATOMS: atom_id res chain seq x y z
N MET A 1 0.74 19.62 -8.64
CA MET A 1 1.97 20.41 -8.39
C MET A 1 2.35 20.48 -6.92
N ALA A 2 1.43 20.70 -5.97
CA ALA A 2 1.83 20.88 -4.58
C ALA A 2 2.33 19.62 -3.86
N ILE A 3 1.79 18.43 -4.19
CA ILE A 3 2.22 17.16 -3.59
C ILE A 3 3.66 16.76 -3.99
N GLU A 4 4.08 17.17 -5.19
CA GLU A 4 5.43 16.96 -5.68
C GLU A 4 6.44 17.81 -4.89
N THR A 5 6.11 19.08 -4.63
CA THR A 5 6.91 19.96 -3.76
C THR A 5 7.06 19.36 -2.36
N LEU A 6 5.99 18.80 -1.79
CA LEU A 6 6.05 18.09 -0.51
C LEU A 6 7.00 16.88 -0.58
N ALA A 7 6.91 16.06 -1.62
CA ALA A 7 7.80 14.92 -1.78
C ALA A 7 9.27 15.33 -1.95
N ILE A 8 9.54 16.41 -2.69
CA ILE A 8 10.89 16.98 -2.82
C ILE A 8 11.39 17.44 -1.45
N ALA A 9 10.58 18.18 -0.68
CA ALA A 9 10.95 18.64 0.65
C ALA A 9 11.25 17.48 1.62
N ILE A 10 10.45 16.40 1.58
CA ILE A 10 10.70 15.20 2.38
C ILE A 10 12.03 14.53 1.96
N ARG A 11 12.27 14.43 0.65
CA ARG A 11 13.48 13.78 0.12
C ARG A 11 14.75 14.57 0.44
N SER A 12 14.71 15.89 0.29
CA SER A 12 15.86 16.78 0.52
C SER A 12 16.17 17.03 1.99
N ASN A 13 15.19 16.89 2.88
CA ASN A 13 15.40 17.20 4.30
C ASN A 13 16.32 16.17 4.98
N PRO A 14 17.48 16.58 5.53
CA PRO A 14 18.42 15.67 6.18
C PRO A 14 17.91 15.14 7.52
N ASN A 15 17.00 15.86 8.17
CA ASN A 15 16.41 15.47 9.47
C ASN A 15 15.29 14.43 9.31
N VAL A 16 14.78 14.24 8.09
CA VAL A 16 13.81 13.19 7.80
C VAL A 16 14.55 11.96 7.31
N HIS A 17 14.65 10.95 8.16
CA HIS A 17 15.31 9.69 7.86
C HIS A 17 14.33 8.70 7.25
N GLY A 18 14.77 8.05 6.18
CA GLY A 18 14.02 7.03 5.46
C GLY A 18 14.48 5.62 5.76
N VAL A 19 14.03 4.68 4.96
CA VAL A 19 14.48 3.27 4.99
C VAL A 19 15.56 3.06 3.94
N THR A 20 16.71 2.51 4.35
CA THR A 20 17.80 2.16 3.43
C THR A 20 17.57 0.78 2.84
N CYS A 21 17.55 0.68 1.51
CA CYS A 21 17.51 -0.58 0.78
C CYS A 21 18.71 -0.64 -0.17
N GLY A 22 19.65 -1.56 0.09
CA GLY A 22 20.90 -1.64 -0.64
C GLY A 22 21.69 -0.33 -0.52
N THR A 23 21.93 0.34 -1.65
CA THR A 23 22.67 1.62 -1.70
C THR A 23 21.76 2.85 -1.71
N GLN A 24 20.44 2.68 -1.76
CA GLN A 24 19.48 3.78 -1.87
C GLN A 24 18.68 3.98 -0.59
N VAL A 25 18.36 5.24 -0.28
CA VAL A 25 17.46 5.60 0.82
C VAL A 25 16.10 5.97 0.25
N HIS A 26 15.08 5.22 0.66
CA HIS A 26 13.69 5.46 0.26
C HIS A 26 12.96 6.19 1.38
N LYS A 27 12.34 7.33 1.04
CA LYS A 27 11.58 8.17 1.99
C LYS A 27 10.10 8.25 1.67
N CYS A 28 9.75 8.34 0.38
CA CYS A 28 8.36 8.46 -0.05
C CYS A 28 8.12 7.94 -1.48
N GLY A 29 6.95 7.36 -1.69
CA GLY A 29 6.34 7.03 -2.98
C GLY A 29 5.08 7.87 -3.20
N LEU A 30 4.80 8.19 -4.46
CA LEU A 30 3.65 9.00 -4.87
C LEU A 30 2.87 8.25 -5.95
N PHE A 31 1.55 8.25 -5.83
CA PHE A 31 0.65 7.85 -6.89
C PHE A 31 -0.57 8.78 -6.89
N ALA A 32 -0.66 9.67 -7.89
CA ALA A 32 -1.65 10.75 -7.92
C ALA A 32 -1.64 11.57 -6.60
N ASP A 33 -2.72 11.53 -5.83
CA ASP A 33 -2.88 12.17 -4.53
C ASP A 33 -2.49 11.27 -3.34
N ASP A 34 -2.32 9.97 -3.56
CA ASP A 34 -1.92 9.02 -2.52
C ASP A 34 -0.39 9.04 -2.31
N MET A 35 0.02 9.31 -1.07
CA MET A 35 1.41 9.31 -0.66
C MET A 35 1.69 8.15 0.31
N LEU A 36 2.72 7.37 0.00
CA LEU A 36 3.24 6.33 0.89
C LEU A 36 4.59 6.78 1.44
N LEU A 37 4.74 6.76 2.77
CA LEU A 37 5.94 7.23 3.46
C LEU A 37 6.69 6.07 4.11
N PHE A 38 8.02 6.04 3.90
CA PHE A 38 8.93 5.08 4.50
C PHE A 38 9.89 5.86 5.39
N ILE A 39 9.54 6.01 6.67
CA ILE A 39 10.26 6.90 7.59
C ILE A 39 10.60 6.21 8.90
N THR A 40 11.76 6.56 9.46
CA THR A 40 12.18 6.15 10.81
C THR A 40 12.04 7.29 11.81
N SER A 41 11.96 8.54 11.35
CA SER A 41 11.89 9.74 12.19
C SER A 41 10.52 10.45 12.07
N LEU A 42 9.46 9.84 12.58
CA LEU A 42 8.09 10.40 12.55
C LEU A 42 7.98 11.82 13.13
N PRO A 43 8.62 12.17 14.26
CA PRO A 43 8.53 13.52 14.81
C PRO A 43 9.05 14.62 13.87
N ASN A 44 10.16 14.35 13.18
CA ASN A 44 10.76 15.31 12.26
C ASN A 44 9.90 15.49 11.00
N LEU A 45 9.29 14.41 10.52
CA LEU A 45 8.30 14.48 9.45
C LEU A 45 7.11 15.34 9.86
N CYS A 46 6.54 15.14 11.05
CA CYS A 46 5.40 15.91 11.53
C CYS A 46 5.70 17.41 11.65
N LYS A 47 6.91 17.79 12.06
CA LYS A 47 7.36 19.19 12.06
C LYS A 47 7.38 19.77 10.64
N LEU A 48 8.02 19.06 9.71
CA LEU A 48 8.07 19.47 8.30
C LEU A 48 6.67 19.61 7.69
N LEU A 49 5.76 18.68 7.99
CA LEU A 49 4.37 18.73 7.52
C LEU A 49 3.63 19.95 8.05
N LYS A 50 3.84 20.33 9.32
CA LYS A 50 3.23 21.54 9.91
C LYS A 50 3.77 22.82 9.25
N GLU A 51 5.07 22.90 9.02
CA GLU A 51 5.71 24.04 8.32
C GLU A 51 5.16 24.18 6.90
N LEU A 52 5.12 23.08 6.14
CA LEU A 52 4.58 23.08 4.79
C LEU A 52 3.08 23.36 4.76
N SER A 53 2.33 22.90 5.76
CA SER A 53 0.91 23.20 5.91
C SER A 53 0.68 24.69 6.10
N ALA A 54 1.49 25.34 6.94
CA ALA A 54 1.42 26.79 7.16
C ALA A 54 1.75 27.60 5.89
N LEU A 55 2.69 27.13 5.07
CA LEU A 55 3.10 27.81 3.85
C LEU A 55 2.14 27.59 2.66
N SER A 56 1.64 26.38 2.49
CA SER A 56 0.86 25.97 1.32
C SER A 56 -0.65 25.93 1.54
N GLY A 57 -1.09 25.95 2.80
CA GLY A 57 -2.49 25.71 3.20
C GLY A 57 -2.92 24.23 3.10
N LEU A 58 -2.03 23.32 2.69
CA LEU A 58 -2.35 21.89 2.58
C LEU A 58 -2.31 21.22 3.94
N GLN A 59 -3.38 20.52 4.29
CA GLN A 59 -3.49 19.80 5.55
C GLN A 59 -3.51 18.29 5.32
N VAL A 60 -2.84 17.57 6.22
CA VAL A 60 -2.89 16.11 6.24
C VAL A 60 -4.28 15.67 6.68
N ASN A 61 -4.86 14.75 5.94
CA ASN A 61 -6.12 14.13 6.33
C ASN A 61 -5.83 12.97 7.31
N TYR A 62 -5.89 13.25 8.61
CA TYR A 62 -5.62 12.27 9.66
C TYR A 62 -6.61 11.10 9.68
N THR A 63 -7.85 11.28 9.21
CA THR A 63 -8.86 10.20 9.21
C THR A 63 -8.59 9.17 8.09
N LYS A 64 -7.97 9.61 6.99
CA LYS A 64 -7.53 8.73 5.88
C LYS A 64 -6.09 8.24 6.04
N SER A 65 -5.26 8.95 6.81
CA SER A 65 -3.86 8.60 7.01
C SER A 65 -3.72 7.51 8.07
N SER A 66 -2.96 6.46 7.75
CA SER A 66 -2.69 5.37 8.68
C SER A 66 -1.19 5.08 8.76
N VAL A 67 -0.76 4.60 9.93
CA VAL A 67 0.63 4.28 10.21
C VAL A 67 0.73 2.80 10.54
N LEU A 68 1.58 2.09 9.80
CA LEU A 68 1.94 0.71 10.06
C LEU A 68 3.31 0.66 10.72
N ASN A 69 3.38 0.04 11.89
CA ASN A 69 4.65 -0.21 12.55
C ASN A 69 5.27 -1.52 12.03
N VAL A 70 6.41 -1.42 11.36
CA VAL A 70 7.11 -2.58 10.78
C VAL A 70 8.23 -3.11 11.68
N SER A 71 8.92 -2.24 12.43
CA SER A 71 10.17 -2.61 13.11
C SER A 71 10.38 -2.02 14.51
N LEU A 72 9.58 -1.05 14.93
CA LEU A 72 9.75 -0.40 16.23
C LEU A 72 9.06 -1.27 17.31
N LYS A 73 9.80 -1.78 18.29
CA LYS A 73 9.19 -2.57 19.39
C LYS A 73 8.93 -1.75 20.64
N THR A 74 9.74 -0.72 20.91
CA THR A 74 9.75 -0.03 22.22
C THR A 74 9.24 1.41 22.15
N GLU A 75 9.45 2.12 21.04
CA GLU A 75 9.09 3.54 20.88
C GLU A 75 7.66 3.77 20.37
N THR A 76 6.94 2.70 20.03
CA THR A 76 5.62 2.81 19.39
C THR A 76 4.59 3.43 20.33
N VAL A 77 4.63 3.12 21.63
CA VAL A 77 3.64 3.62 22.60
C VAL A 77 3.76 5.13 22.81
N SER A 78 4.98 5.67 22.86
CA SER A 78 5.20 7.12 23.00
C SER A 78 4.86 7.88 21.71
N LEU A 79 5.09 7.29 20.54
CA LEU A 79 4.69 7.88 19.27
C LEU A 79 3.17 7.83 19.06
N GLN A 80 2.53 6.75 19.51
CA GLN A 80 1.07 6.60 19.46
C GLN A 80 0.36 7.66 20.30
N SER A 81 0.88 7.99 21.48
CA SER A 81 0.31 9.04 22.33
C SER A 81 0.66 10.45 21.88
N ALA A 82 1.78 10.64 21.16
CA ALA A 82 2.21 11.95 20.68
C ALA A 82 1.55 12.40 19.37
N PHE A 83 1.01 11.47 18.57
CA PHE A 83 0.46 11.77 17.24
C PHE A 83 -0.88 11.08 16.97
N ASP A 84 -1.86 11.88 16.56
CA ASP A 84 -3.26 11.48 16.28
C ASP A 84 -3.44 10.76 14.93
N PHE A 85 -2.47 9.93 14.54
CA PHE A 85 -2.64 9.06 13.36
C PHE A 85 -3.45 7.82 13.72
N LYS A 86 -4.12 7.23 12.72
CA LYS A 86 -4.68 5.89 12.87
C LYS A 86 -3.55 4.86 12.81
N TRP A 87 -3.18 4.32 13.96
CA TRP A 87 -2.18 3.26 14.06
C TRP A 87 -2.81 1.91 13.74
N SER A 88 -2.19 1.16 12.82
CA SER A 88 -2.60 -0.19 12.47
C SER A 88 -1.54 -1.19 12.91
N ASP A 89 -1.98 -2.22 13.64
CA ASP A 89 -1.08 -3.26 14.16
C ASP A 89 -0.77 -4.34 13.12
N SER A 90 -1.62 -4.50 12.11
CA SER A 90 -1.56 -5.65 11.18
C SER A 90 -1.27 -5.26 9.74
N SER A 91 -2.02 -4.30 9.19
CA SER A 91 -1.93 -3.92 7.78
C SER A 91 -2.47 -2.54 7.46
N ILE A 92 -1.99 -1.95 6.36
CA ILE A 92 -2.53 -0.73 5.76
C ILE A 92 -2.92 -1.01 4.31
N ASP A 93 -3.92 -0.30 3.81
CA ASP A 93 -4.37 -0.39 2.42
C ASP A 93 -3.65 0.67 1.57
N TYR A 94 -3.03 0.25 0.48
CA TYR A 94 -2.40 1.15 -0.50
C TYR A 94 -2.68 0.64 -1.91
N LEU A 95 -3.29 1.46 -2.77
CA LEU A 95 -3.66 1.13 -4.16
C LEU A 95 -4.40 -0.21 -4.30
N GLY A 96 -5.32 -0.49 -3.37
CA GLY A 96 -6.10 -1.73 -3.35
C GLY A 96 -5.34 -2.97 -2.87
N ILE A 97 -4.13 -2.81 -2.33
CA ILE A 97 -3.29 -3.87 -1.78
C ILE A 97 -3.13 -3.67 -0.28
N LYS A 98 -3.28 -4.75 0.48
CA LYS A 98 -2.99 -4.81 1.92
C LYS A 98 -1.51 -5.02 2.15
N LEU A 99 -0.83 -3.99 2.61
CA LEU A 99 0.55 -4.07 3.06
C LEU A 99 0.56 -4.51 4.52
N THR A 100 1.14 -5.68 4.80
CA THR A 100 1.27 -6.24 6.15
C THR A 100 2.64 -5.94 6.74
N ALA A 101 2.73 -5.86 8.07
CA ALA A 101 4.02 -5.63 8.74
C ALA A 101 5.01 -6.78 8.50
N LYS A 102 4.49 -8.02 8.36
CA LYS A 102 5.28 -9.21 8.03
C LYS A 102 5.11 -9.59 6.58
N THR A 103 6.21 -9.78 5.85
CA THR A 103 6.21 -10.19 4.44
C THR A 103 5.51 -11.53 4.22
N GLU A 104 5.60 -12.45 5.18
CA GLU A 104 4.96 -13.78 5.15
C GLU A 104 3.43 -13.70 5.03
N GLN A 105 2.83 -12.63 5.54
CA GLN A 105 1.38 -12.44 5.57
C GLN A 105 0.83 -11.75 4.31
N LEU A 106 1.70 -11.24 3.43
CA LEU A 106 1.27 -10.53 2.22
C LEU A 106 0.45 -11.42 1.30
N TYR A 107 0.78 -12.71 1.21
CA TYR A 107 0.03 -13.67 0.41
C TYR A 107 -1.38 -13.87 0.95
N SER A 108 -1.51 -14.27 2.22
CA SER A 108 -2.80 -14.57 2.83
C SER A 108 -3.72 -13.35 2.92
N ALA A 109 -3.16 -12.15 3.08
CA ALA A 109 -3.92 -10.91 3.13
C ALA A 109 -4.51 -10.49 1.77
N ASN A 110 -3.87 -10.83 0.65
CA ASN A 110 -4.23 -10.29 -0.68
C ASN A 110 -4.74 -11.34 -1.68
N PHE A 111 -4.11 -12.51 -1.75
CA PHE A 111 -4.40 -13.51 -2.78
C PHE A 111 -5.75 -14.22 -2.57
N PRO A 112 -6.01 -14.88 -1.41
CA PRO A 112 -7.29 -15.57 -1.21
C PRO A 112 -8.52 -14.67 -1.37
N PRO A 113 -8.57 -13.43 -0.82
CA PRO A 113 -9.69 -12.52 -1.04
C PRO A 113 -9.87 -12.15 -2.52
N THR A 114 -8.78 -11.97 -3.26
CA THR A 114 -8.83 -11.67 -4.70
C THR A 114 -9.35 -12.87 -5.48
N TYR A 115 -8.86 -14.08 -5.20
CA TYR A 115 -9.35 -15.30 -5.86
C TYR A 115 -10.85 -15.52 -5.64
N ARG A 116 -11.35 -15.36 -4.40
CA ARG A 116 -12.79 -15.47 -4.12
C ARG A 116 -13.64 -14.48 -4.92
N LYS A 117 -13.15 -13.25 -5.11
CA LYS A 117 -13.83 -12.26 -5.97
C LYS A 117 -13.84 -12.72 -7.42
N LEU A 118 -12.72 -13.20 -7.94
CA LEU A 118 -12.62 -13.69 -9.33
C LEU A 118 -13.53 -14.90 -9.56
N GLU A 119 -13.60 -15.82 -8.59
CA GLU A 119 -14.49 -16.99 -8.63
C GLU A 119 -15.97 -16.57 -8.62
N ALA A 120 -16.34 -15.61 -7.77
CA ALA A 120 -17.70 -15.06 -7.75
C ALA A 120 -18.05 -14.36 -9.07
N ASP A 121 -17.12 -13.60 -9.65
CA ASP A 121 -17.31 -12.93 -10.94
C ASP A 121 -17.53 -13.96 -12.06
N LEU A 122 -16.71 -15.02 -12.10
CA LEU A 122 -16.86 -16.14 -13.03
C LEU A 122 -18.22 -16.84 -12.87
N GLY A 123 -18.62 -17.16 -11.64
CA GLY A 123 -19.90 -17.80 -11.34
C GLY A 123 -21.13 -16.94 -11.69
N ASN A 124 -20.96 -15.63 -11.76
CA ASN A 124 -22.00 -14.73 -12.27
C ASN A 124 -22.02 -14.70 -13.81
N TRP A 125 -20.87 -14.78 -14.47
CA TRP A 125 -20.81 -14.79 -15.94
C TRP A 125 -21.26 -16.11 -16.56
N THR A 126 -21.19 -17.21 -15.83
CA THR A 126 -21.74 -18.50 -16.29
C THR A 126 -23.27 -18.48 -16.39
N LYS A 127 -23.96 -17.53 -15.73
CA LYS A 127 -25.43 -17.39 -15.74
C LYS A 127 -25.96 -16.66 -16.99
N GLY A 128 -25.10 -16.01 -17.78
CA GLY A 128 -25.51 -15.26 -18.97
C GLY A 128 -25.35 -16.04 -20.28
N GLU A 129 -26.15 -15.65 -21.29
CA GLU A 129 -26.06 -16.14 -22.67
C GLU A 129 -24.89 -15.52 -23.45
N VAL A 130 -23.68 -15.54 -22.89
CA VAL A 130 -22.47 -15.06 -23.57
C VAL A 130 -21.86 -16.22 -24.37
N PRO A 131 -21.58 -16.06 -25.67
CA PRO A 131 -20.91 -17.09 -26.47
C PRO A 131 -19.52 -17.39 -25.92
N TRP A 132 -19.04 -18.63 -26.13
CA TRP A 132 -17.77 -19.11 -25.55
C TRP A 132 -16.57 -18.18 -25.86
N LEU A 133 -16.50 -17.64 -27.09
CA LEU A 133 -15.45 -16.71 -27.50
C LEU A 133 -15.54 -15.36 -26.76
N GLY A 134 -16.76 -14.88 -26.51
CA GLY A 134 -17.02 -13.70 -25.68
C GLY A 134 -16.55 -13.91 -24.25
N ARG A 135 -16.74 -15.12 -23.69
CA ARG A 135 -16.26 -15.47 -22.35
C ARG A 135 -14.73 -15.46 -22.26
N ILE A 136 -14.02 -15.97 -23.26
CA ILE A 136 -12.54 -15.92 -23.30
C ILE A 136 -12.04 -14.49 -23.33
N HIS A 137 -12.62 -13.63 -24.17
CA HIS A 137 -12.23 -12.22 -24.23
C HIS A 137 -12.55 -11.49 -22.94
N ALA A 138 -13.73 -11.73 -22.34
CA ALA A 138 -14.10 -11.17 -21.06
C ALA A 138 -13.07 -11.53 -19.98
N ILE A 139 -12.70 -12.81 -19.85
CA ILE A 139 -11.66 -13.28 -18.92
C ILE A 139 -10.33 -12.56 -19.15
N LYS A 140 -9.89 -12.48 -20.41
CA LYS A 140 -8.63 -11.80 -20.78
C LYS A 140 -8.64 -10.30 -20.46
N MET A 141 -9.79 -9.64 -20.57
CA MET A 141 -9.91 -8.19 -20.32
C MET A 141 -10.15 -7.84 -18.86
N THR A 142 -10.60 -8.78 -18.02
CA THR A 142 -11.04 -8.49 -16.65
C THR A 142 -10.23 -9.21 -15.58
N LEU A 143 -10.13 -10.55 -15.64
CA LEU A 143 -9.45 -11.35 -14.62
C LEU A 143 -7.94 -11.26 -14.78
N LEU A 144 -7.44 -11.37 -16.02
CA LEU A 144 -6.01 -11.35 -16.30
C LEU A 144 -5.34 -10.05 -15.80
N PRO A 145 -5.85 -8.83 -16.07
CA PRO A 145 -5.25 -7.61 -15.55
C PRO A 145 -5.22 -7.55 -14.02
N ARG A 146 -6.25 -8.05 -13.33
CA ARG A 146 -6.32 -8.07 -11.86
C ARG A 146 -5.29 -9.01 -11.25
N LEU A 147 -5.10 -10.18 -11.85
CA LEU A 147 -4.06 -11.13 -11.44
C LEU A 147 -2.66 -10.58 -11.72
N LEU A 148 -2.43 -10.05 -12.92
CA LEU A 148 -1.14 -9.45 -13.30
C LEU A 148 -0.76 -8.28 -12.40
N TYR A 149 -1.74 -7.43 -12.03
CA TYR A 149 -1.50 -6.36 -11.08
C TYR A 149 -1.01 -6.90 -9.74
N LEU A 150 -1.68 -7.91 -9.20
CA LEU A 150 -1.31 -8.51 -7.92
C LEU A 150 0.09 -9.15 -7.96
N PHE A 151 0.41 -9.88 -9.04
CA PHE A 151 1.74 -10.49 -9.23
C PHE A 151 2.86 -9.45 -9.39
N ARG A 152 2.57 -8.32 -10.05
CA ARG A 152 3.57 -7.28 -10.28
C ARG A 152 3.79 -6.39 -9.06
N ALA A 153 2.74 -6.16 -8.27
CA ALA A 153 2.79 -5.24 -7.16
C ALA A 153 3.40 -5.83 -5.88
N LEU A 154 3.30 -7.16 -5.69
CA LEU A 154 3.81 -7.83 -4.50
C LEU A 154 5.03 -8.71 -4.84
N PRO A 155 6.19 -8.49 -4.21
CA PRO A 155 7.39 -9.30 -4.41
C PRO A 155 7.30 -10.61 -3.59
N ILE A 156 6.32 -11.47 -3.90
CA ILE A 156 6.11 -12.73 -3.20
C ILE A 156 6.67 -13.88 -4.05
N ASN A 157 7.53 -14.69 -3.43
CA ASN A 157 7.90 -15.99 -3.98
C ASN A 157 6.74 -16.96 -3.76
N LEU A 158 6.02 -17.27 -4.84
CA LEU A 158 4.95 -18.26 -4.81
C LEU A 158 5.55 -19.65 -4.59
N LYS A 159 5.17 -20.31 -3.50
CA LYS A 159 5.49 -21.72 -3.26
C LYS A 159 4.54 -22.59 -4.06
N LYS A 160 4.94 -23.84 -4.38
CA LYS A 160 4.08 -24.80 -5.10
C LYS A 160 2.72 -24.99 -4.39
N ASP A 161 2.73 -25.04 -3.07
CA ASP A 161 1.52 -25.19 -2.23
C ASP A 161 0.53 -24.02 -2.36
N HIS A 162 0.98 -22.85 -2.83
CA HIS A 162 0.11 -21.70 -3.08
C HIS A 162 -0.63 -21.79 -4.42
N LEU A 163 -0.21 -22.68 -5.31
CA LEU A 163 -0.74 -22.84 -6.68
C LEU A 163 -1.56 -24.11 -6.86
N THR A 164 -1.55 -25.02 -5.88
CA THR A 164 -2.41 -26.20 -5.84
C THR A 164 -3.80 -25.83 -5.35
N VAL A 165 -4.57 -25.17 -6.21
CA VAL A 165 -6.04 -25.08 -6.10
C VAL A 165 -6.61 -25.46 -7.45
N PHE A 166 -6.40 -26.73 -7.82
CA PHE A 166 -7.10 -27.47 -8.86
C PHE A 166 -7.13 -28.93 -8.45
#